data_AF-A0A6L9LWK4-F1
#
_entry.id   AF-A0A6L9LWK4-F1
#
_cell.length_a   1.000
_cell.length_b   1.000
_cell.length_c   1.000
_cell.angle_alpha   90.00
_cell.angle_beta   90.00
_cell.angle_gamma   90.00
#
_symmetry.space_group_name_H-M   'P 1'
#
loop_
_entity.id
_entity.type
_entity.pdbx_description
1 polymer ?
#
loop_
_entity_poly.entity_id
_entity_poly.type
_entity_poly.pdbx_seq_one_letter_code
_entity_poly.pdbx_strand_id
1 'polypeptide(L)'
;MTISSEKSKEAYKSSTDSPYVVPFMFVNDEDIEVVLKQKDGTEVPLSLGTEYQLFGAGDQAGGQCQLTTPLDEDEALFIRRSPRITQETDYIENAAFPAASHEAALDKLTMICQSLSERLDRTITLRISSAVKGLHLPEPEKNTIIGWNATQTDLENKKITDYGQVSIPIPVDQGGTGTDNVTDALINFGFGATGMALCGCETSNEAFETVVSGESFETIISEKKLVQSDCRALLRTVYGDEAQVHTGTDLSGLTISRNHVLWTLTTDSQFSDVPLPYDGTYVFHLYPNGHELALAASYKTDVRVPFPDPQAGEIRIVVERFNSRKTIVSLQNMGGESC
;
A
#
# COMPACT_ATOMS: atom_id res chain seq x y z
N MET A 1 -62.86 -16.50 29.00
CA MET A 1 -61.47 -16.55 28.55
C MET A 1 -61.18 -15.22 27.90
N THR A 2 -59.97 -14.71 28.04
CA THR A 2 -59.53 -13.46 27.43
C THR A 2 -58.03 -13.57 27.15
N ILE A 3 -57.60 -13.18 25.96
CA ILE A 3 -56.17 -13.11 25.63
C ILE A 3 -55.53 -11.86 26.28
N SER A 4 -54.68 -12.06 27.29
CA SER A 4 -53.99 -10.96 28.00
C SER A 4 -52.49 -10.87 27.70
N SER A 5 -51.93 -11.88 27.02
CA SER A 5 -50.51 -11.93 26.65
C SER A 5 -50.32 -11.47 25.21
N GLU A 6 -49.26 -10.71 24.94
CA GLU A 6 -48.85 -10.32 23.58
C GLU A 6 -47.98 -11.39 22.90
N LYS A 7 -47.54 -12.42 23.65
CA LYS A 7 -46.71 -13.49 23.08
C LYS A 7 -47.50 -14.30 22.05
N SER A 8 -46.92 -14.44 20.86
CA SER A 8 -47.43 -15.26 19.75
C SER A 8 -46.37 -16.19 19.14
N LYS A 9 -45.13 -16.14 19.62
CA LYS A 9 -44.00 -16.96 19.17
C LYS A 9 -43.04 -17.22 20.32
N GLU A 10 -42.46 -18.41 20.36
CA GLU A 10 -41.40 -18.82 21.27
C GLU A 10 -40.35 -19.65 20.51
N ALA A 11 -39.09 -19.57 20.93
CA ALA A 11 -37.98 -20.24 20.27
C ALA A 11 -37.17 -21.08 21.26
N TYR A 12 -36.80 -22.29 20.85
CA TYR A 12 -36.04 -23.24 21.65
C TYR A 12 -34.76 -23.63 20.94
N LYS A 13 -33.70 -23.85 21.72
CA LYS A 13 -32.43 -24.40 21.24
C LYS A 13 -32.39 -25.90 21.51
N SER A 14 -31.51 -26.61 20.82
CA SER A 14 -31.24 -28.04 21.04
C SER A 14 -30.89 -28.44 22.48
N SER A 15 -30.41 -27.49 23.31
CA SER A 15 -30.18 -27.71 24.74
C SER A 15 -31.45 -27.75 25.60
N THR A 16 -32.64 -27.56 25.01
CA THR A 16 -33.91 -27.55 25.75
C THR A 16 -34.55 -28.93 25.69
N ASP A 17 -34.89 -29.47 26.85
CA ASP A 17 -35.54 -30.78 26.96
C ASP A 17 -36.98 -30.72 26.44
N SER A 18 -37.38 -31.75 25.69
CA SER A 18 -38.77 -32.00 25.28
C SER A 18 -39.59 -32.53 26.46
N PRO A 19 -40.86 -32.12 26.66
CA PRO A 19 -41.69 -31.32 25.74
C PRO A 19 -41.44 -29.81 25.84
N TYR A 20 -41.54 -29.14 24.70
CA TYR A 20 -41.35 -27.70 24.57
C TYR A 20 -42.63 -26.96 24.99
N VAL A 21 -42.52 -25.96 25.84
CA VAL A 21 -43.69 -25.21 26.33
C VAL A 21 -44.23 -24.29 25.23
N VAL A 22 -45.55 -24.20 25.09
CA VAL A 22 -46.22 -23.18 24.26
C VAL A 22 -46.80 -22.15 25.22
N PRO A 23 -46.13 -20.98 25.45
CA PRO A 23 -46.46 -20.09 26.56
C PRO A 23 -47.65 -19.16 26.27
N PHE A 24 -48.49 -19.52 25.30
CA PHE A 24 -49.61 -18.73 24.83
C PHE A 24 -50.76 -19.62 24.41
N MET A 25 -51.99 -19.15 24.64
CA MET A 25 -53.22 -19.86 24.28
C MET A 25 -53.35 -20.01 22.76
N PHE A 26 -53.92 -21.14 22.33
CA PHE A 26 -54.35 -21.45 20.96
C PHE A 26 -55.66 -22.26 21.00
N VAL A 27 -56.51 -22.12 19.98
CA VAL A 27 -57.85 -22.73 19.97
C VAL A 27 -57.79 -24.18 19.50
N ASN A 28 -57.14 -24.42 18.37
CA ASN A 28 -56.94 -25.75 17.79
C ASN A 28 -55.45 -25.98 17.57
N ASP A 29 -55.03 -27.24 17.59
CA ASP A 29 -53.64 -27.62 17.29
C ASP A 29 -53.20 -27.14 15.89
N GLU A 30 -54.14 -27.07 14.93
CA GLU A 30 -53.91 -26.54 13.58
C GLU A 30 -53.62 -25.03 13.52
N ASP A 31 -53.91 -24.28 14.59
CA ASP A 31 -53.62 -22.85 14.68
C ASP A 31 -52.17 -22.57 15.12
N ILE A 32 -51.36 -23.62 15.29
CA ILE A 32 -49.94 -23.54 15.62
C ILE A 32 -49.12 -24.04 14.44
N GLU A 33 -48.01 -23.34 14.20
CA GLU A 33 -47.02 -23.72 13.22
C GLU A 33 -45.67 -23.88 13.90
N VAL A 34 -45.03 -25.02 13.64
CA VAL A 34 -43.72 -25.37 14.17
C VAL A 34 -42.73 -25.40 13.02
N VAL A 35 -41.65 -24.66 13.15
CA VAL A 35 -40.59 -24.53 12.14
C VAL A 35 -39.26 -24.93 12.76
N LEU A 36 -38.57 -25.85 12.11
CA LEU A 36 -37.21 -26.24 12.46
C LEU A 36 -36.22 -25.40 11.65
N LYS A 37 -35.25 -24.80 12.32
CA LYS A 37 -34.08 -24.22 11.67
C LYS A 37 -32.91 -25.20 11.79
N GLN A 38 -32.48 -25.71 10.65
CA GLN A 38 -31.36 -26.65 10.53
C GLN A 38 -30.01 -25.93 10.68
N LYS A 39 -28.94 -26.72 10.81
CA LYS A 39 -27.55 -26.24 11.00
C LYS A 39 -27.05 -25.32 9.88
N ASP A 40 -27.50 -25.55 8.66
CA ASP A 40 -27.17 -24.75 7.48
C ASP A 40 -27.96 -23.43 7.39
N GLY A 41 -28.90 -23.21 8.32
CA GLY A 41 -29.79 -22.06 8.37
C GLY A 41 -31.09 -22.24 7.59
N THR A 42 -31.33 -23.40 6.96
CA THR A 42 -32.57 -23.70 6.25
C THR A 42 -33.73 -23.83 7.24
N GLU A 43 -34.85 -23.16 6.95
CA GLU A 43 -36.09 -23.26 7.72
C GLU A 43 -37.03 -24.30 7.07
N VAL A 44 -37.43 -25.32 7.84
CA VAL A 44 -38.30 -26.42 7.40
C VAL A 44 -39.55 -26.45 8.29
N PRO A 45 -40.77 -26.26 7.74
CA PRO A 45 -41.99 -26.42 8.52
C PRO A 45 -42.20 -27.91 8.85
N LEU A 46 -42.55 -28.20 10.10
CA LEU A 46 -42.89 -29.54 10.55
C LEU A 46 -44.39 -29.81 10.41
N SER A 47 -44.75 -31.09 10.26
CA SER A 47 -46.12 -31.57 10.06
C SER A 47 -46.73 -32.07 11.37
N LEU A 48 -47.89 -31.49 11.73
CA LEU A 48 -48.67 -31.88 12.91
C LEU A 48 -49.14 -33.34 12.79
N GLY A 49 -48.99 -34.12 13.85
CA GLY A 49 -49.45 -35.51 13.94
C GLY A 49 -48.41 -36.55 13.48
N THR A 50 -47.39 -36.15 12.71
CA THR A 50 -46.30 -37.03 12.26
C THR A 50 -44.97 -36.64 12.91
N GLU A 51 -44.56 -35.38 12.77
CA GLU A 51 -43.24 -34.91 13.22
C GLU A 51 -43.31 -34.28 14.60
N TYR A 52 -44.47 -33.75 14.98
CA TYR A 52 -44.74 -33.25 16.32
C TYR A 52 -46.20 -33.45 16.73
N GLN A 53 -46.43 -33.42 18.04
CA GLN A 53 -47.75 -33.45 18.68
C GLN A 53 -47.92 -32.22 19.56
N LEU A 54 -49.14 -31.70 19.62
CA LEU A 54 -49.51 -30.59 20.50
C LEU A 54 -50.49 -31.06 21.57
N PHE A 55 -50.40 -30.42 22.72
CA PHE A 55 -51.27 -30.63 23.86
C PHE A 55 -51.64 -29.28 24.46
N GLY A 56 -52.84 -29.16 25.05
CA GLY A 56 -53.28 -27.92 25.71
C GLY A 56 -54.07 -26.97 24.81
N ALA A 57 -54.65 -27.46 23.71
CA ALA A 57 -55.61 -26.68 22.92
C ALA A 57 -56.76 -26.18 23.81
N GLY A 58 -57.03 -24.88 23.74
CA GLY A 58 -58.05 -24.20 24.54
C GLY A 58 -57.64 -23.86 25.98
N ASP A 59 -56.45 -24.25 26.45
CA ASP A 59 -55.95 -23.85 27.77
C ASP A 59 -55.40 -22.42 27.74
N GLN A 60 -55.84 -21.61 28.70
CA GLN A 60 -55.45 -20.21 28.82
C GLN A 60 -53.96 -20.03 29.17
N ALA A 61 -53.35 -21.02 29.83
CA ALA A 61 -51.92 -21.03 30.10
C ALA A 61 -51.06 -21.42 28.88
N GLY A 62 -51.71 -21.84 27.78
CA GLY A 62 -51.05 -22.40 26.61
C GLY A 62 -50.88 -23.91 26.72
N GLY A 63 -49.87 -24.45 26.06
CA GLY A 63 -49.77 -25.89 25.83
C GLY A 63 -48.34 -26.42 25.83
N GLN A 64 -48.17 -27.59 25.22
CA GLN A 64 -46.89 -28.25 25.07
C GLN A 64 -46.77 -28.85 23.67
N CYS A 65 -45.56 -28.77 23.10
CA CYS A 65 -45.19 -29.36 21.83
C CYS A 65 -44.19 -30.49 22.09
N GLN A 66 -44.53 -31.69 21.65
CA GLN A 66 -43.65 -32.85 21.72
C GLN A 66 -43.20 -33.21 20.30
N LEU A 67 -41.89 -33.15 20.05
CA LEU A 67 -41.32 -33.63 18.79
C LEU A 67 -41.22 -35.17 18.82
N THR A 68 -41.45 -35.81 17.67
CA THR A 68 -41.22 -37.23 17.48
C THR A 68 -39.72 -37.54 17.36
N THR A 69 -38.96 -36.64 16.74
CA THR A 69 -37.49 -36.69 16.64
C THR A 69 -36.91 -35.55 17.48
N PRO A 70 -35.94 -35.81 18.37
CA PRO A 70 -35.31 -34.74 19.15
C PRO A 70 -34.52 -33.77 18.25
N LEU A 71 -34.33 -32.54 18.72
CA LEU A 71 -33.47 -31.56 18.07
C LEU A 71 -32.01 -32.04 18.07
N ASP A 72 -31.35 -31.99 16.92
CA ASP A 72 -29.91 -32.22 16.83
C ASP A 72 -29.12 -31.03 17.38
N GLU A 73 -27.83 -31.21 17.68
CA GLU A 73 -26.93 -30.11 18.07
C GLU A 73 -27.04 -28.94 17.08
N ASP A 74 -26.92 -27.70 17.53
CA ASP A 74 -27.03 -26.48 16.70
C ASP A 74 -28.34 -26.27 15.91
N GLU A 75 -29.38 -27.09 16.12
CA GLU A 75 -30.72 -26.81 15.61
C GLU A 75 -31.52 -25.90 16.56
N ALA A 76 -32.49 -25.18 15.99
CA ALA A 76 -33.44 -24.36 16.74
C ALA A 76 -34.87 -24.63 16.31
N LEU A 77 -35.77 -24.72 17.29
CA LEU A 77 -37.20 -24.89 17.07
C LEU A 77 -37.92 -23.57 17.28
N PHE A 78 -38.81 -23.21 16.35
CA PHE A 78 -39.67 -22.05 16.46
C PHE A 78 -41.12 -22.51 16.50
N ILE A 79 -41.84 -22.12 17.54
CA ILE A 79 -43.26 -22.39 17.68
C ILE A 79 -43.99 -21.05 17.60
N ARG A 80 -44.89 -20.89 16.64
CA ARG A 80 -45.66 -19.66 16.45
C ARG A 80 -47.14 -19.92 16.28
N ARG A 81 -47.95 -18.93 16.65
CA ARG A 81 -49.39 -18.94 16.37
C ARG A 81 -49.63 -18.54 14.91
N SER A 82 -50.37 -19.37 14.18
CA SER A 82 -50.73 -19.20 12.77
C SER A 82 -52.21 -19.56 12.55
N PRO A 83 -53.16 -18.84 13.17
CA PRO A 83 -54.58 -19.19 13.10
C PRO A 83 -55.12 -18.88 11.71
N ARG A 84 -56.13 -19.66 11.27
CA ARG A 84 -56.82 -19.37 10.02
C ARG A 84 -57.54 -18.02 10.08
N ILE A 85 -57.28 -17.15 9.10
CA ILE A 85 -57.88 -15.81 9.00
C ILE A 85 -59.30 -15.92 8.43
N THR A 86 -60.22 -16.45 9.25
CA THR A 86 -61.64 -16.64 8.91
C THR A 86 -62.53 -16.26 10.07
N GLN A 87 -63.71 -15.72 9.76
CA GLN A 87 -64.77 -15.55 10.74
C GLN A 87 -65.57 -16.86 10.84
N GLU A 88 -65.68 -17.41 12.06
CA GLU A 88 -66.40 -18.66 12.31
C GLU A 88 -67.78 -18.45 12.93
N THR A 89 -67.99 -17.32 13.60
CA THR A 89 -69.24 -17.01 14.28
C THR A 89 -70.16 -16.20 13.38
N ASP A 90 -71.32 -16.76 13.08
CA ASP A 90 -72.44 -16.10 12.41
C ASP A 90 -73.54 -15.76 13.43
N TYR A 91 -74.05 -14.53 13.38
CA TYR A 91 -75.08 -14.06 14.30
C TYR A 91 -76.46 -14.20 13.68
N ILE A 92 -77.34 -14.90 14.39
CA ILE A 92 -78.73 -15.08 14.00
C ILE A 92 -79.58 -14.02 14.68
N GLU A 93 -80.40 -13.32 13.91
CA GLU A 93 -81.32 -12.31 14.44
C GLU A 93 -82.26 -12.90 15.49
N ASN A 94 -82.41 -12.21 16.62
CA ASN A 94 -83.26 -12.60 17.76
C ASN A 94 -82.89 -13.92 18.46
N ALA A 95 -81.71 -14.49 18.15
CA ALA A 95 -81.20 -15.63 18.90
C ALA A 95 -80.64 -15.19 20.27
N ALA A 96 -80.49 -16.17 21.17
CA ALA A 96 -79.75 -15.94 22.41
C ALA A 96 -78.31 -15.48 22.09
N PHE A 97 -77.76 -14.61 22.93
CA PHE A 97 -76.45 -13.98 22.73
C PHE A 97 -75.51 -14.38 23.87
N PRO A 98 -74.96 -15.62 23.89
CA PRO A 98 -74.16 -16.10 25.00
C PRO A 98 -72.81 -15.40 25.02
N ALA A 99 -72.39 -14.90 26.18
CA ALA A 99 -71.09 -14.23 26.33
C ALA A 99 -69.91 -15.12 25.86
N ALA A 100 -69.96 -16.43 26.13
CA ALA A 100 -68.89 -17.36 25.75
C ALA A 100 -68.63 -17.40 24.23
N SER A 101 -69.68 -17.37 23.40
CA SER A 101 -69.53 -17.35 21.94
C SER A 101 -68.93 -16.04 21.43
N HIS A 102 -69.22 -14.93 22.10
CA HIS A 102 -68.69 -13.60 21.77
C HIS A 102 -67.22 -13.49 22.13
N GLU A 103 -66.87 -13.89 23.35
CA GLU A 103 -65.50 -13.91 23.82
C GLU A 103 -64.64 -14.81 22.93
N ALA A 104 -65.11 -16.02 22.58
CA ALA A 104 -64.36 -16.90 21.68
C ALA A 104 -64.08 -16.27 20.30
N ALA A 105 -65.07 -15.57 19.72
CA ALA A 105 -64.90 -14.88 18.44
C ALA A 105 -63.89 -13.71 18.55
N LEU A 106 -63.96 -12.92 19.62
CA LEU A 106 -63.06 -11.80 19.88
C LEU A 106 -61.64 -12.26 20.22
N ASP A 107 -61.49 -13.34 20.98
CA ASP A 107 -60.21 -13.97 21.30
C ASP A 107 -59.55 -14.47 20.01
N LYS A 108 -60.29 -15.14 19.11
CA LYS A 108 -59.76 -15.55 17.80
C LYS A 108 -59.28 -14.36 16.98
N LEU A 109 -60.06 -13.28 16.90
CA LEU A 109 -59.66 -12.05 16.20
C LEU A 109 -58.41 -11.43 16.83
N THR A 110 -58.31 -11.43 18.15
CA THR A 110 -57.13 -10.93 18.88
C THR A 110 -55.90 -11.78 18.56
N MET A 111 -56.05 -13.11 18.52
CA MET A 111 -54.98 -14.04 18.13
C MET A 111 -54.53 -13.81 16.68
N ILE A 112 -55.44 -13.59 15.74
CA ILE A 112 -55.11 -13.23 14.35
C ILE A 112 -54.31 -11.92 14.32
N CYS A 113 -54.74 -10.90 15.07
CA CYS A 113 -54.03 -9.62 15.12
C CYS A 113 -52.60 -9.77 15.67
N GLN A 114 -52.40 -10.57 16.73
CA GLN A 114 -51.08 -10.84 17.30
C GLN A 114 -50.17 -11.58 16.30
N SER A 115 -50.71 -12.55 15.55
CA SER A 115 -49.96 -13.24 14.49
C SER A 115 -49.61 -12.32 13.32
N LEU A 116 -50.50 -11.39 12.95
CA LEU A 116 -50.21 -10.39 11.93
C LEU A 116 -49.15 -9.39 12.41
N SER A 117 -49.21 -8.94 13.66
CA SER A 117 -48.19 -8.06 14.27
C SER A 117 -46.81 -8.70 14.20
N GLU A 118 -46.69 -9.97 14.62
CA GLU A 118 -45.42 -10.71 14.58
C GLU A 118 -44.86 -10.84 13.16
N ARG A 119 -45.72 -10.99 12.15
CA ARG A 119 -45.31 -11.01 10.74
C ARG A 119 -44.85 -9.65 10.26
N LEU A 120 -45.53 -8.57 10.67
CA LEU A 120 -45.17 -7.20 10.33
C LEU A 120 -43.84 -6.78 10.98
N ASP A 121 -43.56 -7.23 12.21
CA ASP A 121 -42.30 -6.96 12.92
C ASP A 121 -41.07 -7.56 12.21
N ARG A 122 -41.27 -8.56 11.35
CA ARG A 122 -40.22 -9.17 10.51
C ARG A 122 -40.18 -8.62 9.08
N THR A 123 -41.01 -7.64 8.76
CA THR A 123 -41.09 -7.02 7.44
C THR A 123 -40.31 -5.70 7.41
N ILE A 124 -39.78 -5.32 6.25
CA ILE A 124 -39.15 -4.00 6.06
C ILE A 124 -40.25 -2.93 6.07
N THR A 125 -40.16 -1.97 6.99
CA THR A 125 -41.11 -0.86 7.11
C THR A 125 -40.44 0.48 6.82
N LEU A 126 -41.23 1.42 6.28
CA LEU A 126 -40.79 2.80 6.10
C LEU A 126 -41.08 3.62 7.37
N ARG A 127 -40.36 4.73 7.51
CA ARG A 127 -40.62 5.71 8.56
C ARG A 127 -42.07 6.23 8.49
N ILE A 128 -42.65 6.53 9.65
CA ILE A 128 -44.01 7.10 9.78
C ILE A 128 -44.20 8.39 8.95
N SER A 129 -43.16 9.22 8.80
CA SER A 129 -43.22 10.45 8.01
C SER A 129 -43.06 10.23 6.50
N SER A 130 -42.91 8.99 6.03
CA SER A 130 -42.76 8.69 4.61
C SER A 130 -44.07 8.97 3.87
N ALA A 131 -43.98 9.71 2.76
CA ALA A 131 -45.11 9.94 1.86
C ALA A 131 -45.27 8.82 0.81
N VAL A 132 -44.31 7.90 0.71
CA VAL A 132 -44.33 6.80 -0.26
C VAL A 132 -45.43 5.79 0.10
N LYS A 133 -46.27 5.46 -0.87
CA LYS A 133 -47.38 4.49 -0.75
C LYS A 133 -47.28 3.46 -1.86
N GLY A 134 -47.71 2.23 -1.58
CA GLY A 134 -47.69 1.16 -2.57
C GLY A 134 -46.28 0.76 -2.99
N LEU A 135 -45.37 0.61 -2.02
CA LEU A 135 -44.04 0.09 -2.28
C LEU A 135 -44.13 -1.38 -2.70
N HIS A 136 -43.53 -1.73 -3.82
CA HIS A 136 -43.50 -3.09 -4.35
C HIS A 136 -42.07 -3.62 -4.42
N LEU A 137 -41.88 -4.88 -4.03
CA LEU A 137 -40.61 -5.56 -4.27
C LEU A 137 -40.60 -6.05 -5.73
N PRO A 138 -39.60 -5.68 -6.55
CA PRO A 138 -39.50 -6.16 -7.93
C PRO A 138 -39.30 -7.68 -7.97
N GLU A 139 -39.73 -8.32 -9.07
CA GLU A 139 -39.48 -9.75 -9.29
C GLU A 139 -37.96 -10.03 -9.31
N PRO A 140 -37.49 -11.14 -8.73
CA PRO A 140 -36.06 -11.40 -8.63
C PRO A 140 -35.43 -11.61 -10.02
N GLU A 141 -34.42 -10.80 -10.34
CA GLU A 141 -33.63 -10.93 -11.57
C GLU A 141 -32.17 -11.29 -11.25
N LYS A 142 -31.57 -12.18 -12.05
CA LYS A 142 -30.20 -12.64 -11.86
C LYS A 142 -29.21 -11.46 -11.87
N ASN A 143 -28.28 -11.45 -10.91
CA ASN A 143 -27.20 -10.45 -10.78
C ASN A 143 -27.69 -9.00 -10.59
N THR A 144 -28.88 -8.81 -10.02
CA THR A 144 -29.40 -7.48 -9.68
C THR A 144 -29.50 -7.31 -8.17
N ILE A 145 -29.45 -6.06 -7.71
CA ILE A 145 -29.69 -5.66 -6.32
C ILE A 145 -30.93 -4.78 -6.25
N ILE A 146 -31.62 -4.83 -5.11
CA ILE A 146 -32.79 -3.98 -4.86
C ILE A 146 -32.30 -2.55 -4.60
N GLY A 147 -32.85 -1.58 -5.33
CA GLY A 147 -32.55 -0.16 -5.17
C GLY A 147 -33.79 0.72 -5.34
N TRP A 148 -33.69 1.99 -4.93
CA TRP A 148 -34.73 2.96 -5.22
C TRP A 148 -34.75 3.34 -6.69
N ASN A 149 -35.93 3.46 -7.26
CA ASN A 149 -36.10 3.98 -8.61
C ASN A 149 -35.70 5.47 -8.71
N ALA A 150 -35.51 5.96 -9.93
CA ALA A 150 -35.06 7.34 -10.16
C ALA A 150 -36.02 8.39 -9.57
N THR A 151 -37.31 8.08 -9.43
CA THR A 151 -38.35 8.96 -8.88
C THR A 151 -38.51 8.87 -7.37
N GLN A 152 -37.77 7.97 -6.69
CA GLN A 152 -37.85 7.72 -5.24
C GLN A 152 -39.25 7.32 -4.75
N THR A 153 -40.05 6.71 -5.63
CA THR A 153 -41.43 6.31 -5.33
C THR A 153 -41.58 4.82 -5.13
N ASP A 154 -40.68 4.01 -5.69
CA ASP A 154 -40.76 2.55 -5.62
C ASP A 154 -39.37 1.90 -5.67
N LEU A 155 -39.30 0.58 -5.45
CA LEU A 155 -38.10 -0.22 -5.60
C LEU A 155 -37.98 -0.80 -7.01
N GLU A 156 -36.76 -0.87 -7.52
CA GLU A 156 -36.43 -1.50 -8.79
C GLU A 156 -35.16 -2.34 -8.66
N ASN A 157 -35.02 -3.34 -9.53
CA ASN A 157 -33.78 -4.08 -9.67
C ASN A 157 -32.76 -3.21 -10.40
N LYS A 158 -31.60 -3.03 -9.79
CA LYS A 158 -30.47 -2.30 -10.37
C LYS A 158 -29.27 -3.21 -10.50
N LYS A 159 -28.50 -3.08 -11.57
CA LYS A 159 -27.21 -3.76 -11.65
C LYS A 159 -26.20 -2.96 -10.84
N ILE A 160 -25.25 -3.65 -10.22
CA ILE A 160 -24.16 -3.00 -9.50
C ILE A 160 -23.36 -2.05 -10.40
N THR A 161 -23.31 -2.35 -11.71
CA THR A 161 -22.69 -1.51 -12.75
C THR A 161 -23.39 -0.17 -12.94
N ASP A 162 -24.70 -0.09 -12.67
CA ASP A 162 -25.51 1.11 -12.91
C ASP A 162 -25.31 2.16 -11.80
N TYR A 163 -24.79 1.74 -10.65
CA TYR A 163 -24.42 2.65 -9.55
C TYR A 163 -23.13 3.41 -9.79
N GLY A 164 -22.42 3.12 -10.88
CA GLY A 164 -21.37 3.99 -11.41
C GLY A 164 -20.31 4.42 -10.39
N GLN A 165 -19.74 3.50 -9.59
CA GLN A 165 -18.50 3.75 -8.85
C GLN A 165 -17.85 2.49 -8.25
N VAL A 166 -17.68 1.46 -9.08
CA VAL A 166 -16.35 0.85 -9.15
C VAL A 166 -15.91 1.07 -10.58
N SER A 167 -15.44 2.29 -10.86
CA SER A 167 -14.66 2.52 -12.07
C SER A 167 -13.46 1.60 -11.95
N ILE A 168 -13.50 0.46 -12.62
CA ILE A 168 -12.30 -0.29 -12.93
C ILE A 168 -11.75 0.36 -14.20
N PRO A 169 -10.52 0.89 -14.15
CA PRO A 169 -9.59 0.89 -13.02
C PRO A 169 -9.84 2.02 -12.00
N ILE A 170 -9.67 1.71 -10.71
CA ILE A 170 -9.93 2.66 -9.61
C ILE A 170 -8.83 3.74 -9.63
N PRO A 171 -9.16 5.04 -9.56
CA PRO A 171 -8.16 6.11 -9.48
C PRO A 171 -7.14 5.92 -8.35
N VAL A 172 -5.90 6.39 -8.55
CA VAL A 172 -4.80 6.22 -7.58
C VAL A 172 -5.09 6.94 -6.25
N ASP A 173 -5.73 8.11 -6.30
CA ASP A 173 -6.17 8.88 -5.14
C ASP A 173 -7.26 8.16 -4.31
N GLN A 174 -7.90 7.14 -4.88
CA GLN A 174 -8.90 6.29 -4.23
C GLN A 174 -8.32 4.90 -3.86
N GLY A 175 -6.99 4.73 -3.92
CA GLY A 175 -6.30 3.49 -3.56
C GLY A 175 -6.27 2.43 -4.66
N GLY A 176 -6.57 2.81 -5.91
CA GLY A 176 -6.49 1.93 -7.07
C GLY A 176 -5.23 2.11 -7.92
N THR A 177 -5.21 1.47 -9.10
CA THR A 177 -4.09 1.52 -10.06
C THR A 177 -4.24 2.60 -11.13
N GLY A 178 -5.42 3.20 -11.28
CA GLY A 178 -5.76 4.21 -12.29
C GLY A 178 -5.74 3.71 -13.75
N THR A 179 -5.38 2.45 -13.98
CA THR A 179 -5.25 1.79 -15.29
C THR A 179 -5.51 0.27 -15.18
N ASP A 180 -5.91 -0.37 -16.28
CA ASP A 180 -6.21 -1.80 -16.39
C ASP A 180 -5.02 -2.63 -16.94
N ASN A 181 -3.86 -2.00 -17.18
CA ASN A 181 -2.64 -2.67 -17.63
C ASN A 181 -1.50 -2.56 -16.59
N VAL A 182 -0.60 -3.55 -16.59
CA VAL A 182 0.47 -3.68 -15.57
C VAL A 182 1.52 -2.56 -15.69
N THR A 183 1.89 -2.18 -16.91
CA THR A 183 2.94 -1.18 -17.17
C THR A 183 2.55 0.20 -16.66
N ASP A 184 1.35 0.67 -16.98
CA ASP A 184 0.87 1.97 -16.53
C ASP A 184 0.55 1.95 -15.02
N ALA A 185 0.17 0.80 -14.46
CA ALA A 185 -0.10 0.68 -13.03
C ALA A 185 1.18 0.89 -12.21
N LEU A 186 2.30 0.31 -12.66
CA LEU A 186 3.61 0.51 -12.04
C LEU A 186 4.06 1.97 -12.13
N ILE A 187 3.87 2.62 -13.27
CA ILE A 187 4.16 4.05 -13.46
C ILE A 187 3.33 4.90 -12.49
N ASN A 188 2.04 4.60 -12.37
CA ASN A 188 1.12 5.29 -11.45
C ASN A 188 1.49 5.11 -9.98
N PHE A 189 2.11 3.98 -9.60
CA PHE A 189 2.69 3.77 -8.26
C PHE A 189 4.05 4.44 -8.06
N GLY A 190 4.55 5.20 -9.05
CA GLY A 190 5.82 5.92 -8.96
C GLY A 190 7.04 5.09 -9.38
N PHE A 191 6.85 3.87 -9.89
CA PHE A 191 7.91 3.12 -10.56
C PHE A 191 8.07 3.69 -11.97
N GLY A 192 8.79 4.81 -12.09
CA GLY A 192 9.17 5.35 -13.40
C GLY A 192 9.94 4.32 -14.25
N ALA A 193 10.31 4.66 -15.48
CA ALA A 193 10.91 3.72 -16.43
C ALA A 193 12.13 2.95 -15.86
N THR A 194 12.99 3.63 -15.10
CA THR A 194 14.15 3.03 -14.41
C THR A 194 13.74 2.05 -13.31
N GLY A 195 12.69 2.36 -12.54
CA GLY A 195 12.19 1.50 -11.47
C GLY A 195 11.59 0.20 -12.01
N MET A 196 10.87 0.27 -13.13
CA MET A 196 10.35 -0.94 -13.80
C MET A 196 11.49 -1.84 -14.30
N ALA A 197 12.52 -1.25 -14.89
CA ALA A 197 13.68 -2.00 -15.37
C ALA A 197 14.45 -2.64 -14.20
N LEU A 198 14.60 -1.93 -13.07
CA LEU A 198 15.26 -2.44 -11.87
C LEU A 198 14.53 -3.65 -11.25
N CYS A 199 13.20 -3.61 -11.23
CA CYS A 199 12.37 -4.71 -10.72
C CYS A 199 12.45 -5.97 -11.59
N GLY A 200 12.89 -5.85 -12.84
CA GLY A 200 13.11 -6.98 -13.76
C GLY A 200 14.51 -7.56 -13.72
N CYS A 201 15.44 -6.98 -12.95
CA CYS A 201 16.82 -7.47 -12.84
C CYS A 201 16.88 -8.69 -11.93
N GLU A 202 17.53 -9.77 -12.40
CA GLU A 202 17.71 -11.00 -11.63
C GLU A 202 18.99 -10.95 -10.78
N THR A 203 19.90 -10.04 -11.10
CA THR A 203 21.19 -9.88 -10.41
C THR A 203 21.48 -8.43 -10.02
N SER A 204 22.28 -8.25 -8.97
CA SER A 204 22.71 -6.92 -8.53
C SER A 204 23.52 -6.16 -9.59
N ASN A 205 24.17 -6.88 -10.51
CA ASN A 205 24.93 -6.29 -11.61
C ASN A 205 24.01 -5.68 -12.67
N GLU A 206 22.97 -6.41 -13.09
CA GLU A 206 21.94 -5.91 -14.01
C GLU A 206 21.20 -4.69 -13.43
N ALA A 207 20.91 -4.74 -12.12
CA ALA A 207 20.29 -3.62 -11.41
C ALA A 207 21.18 -2.37 -11.44
N PHE A 208 22.50 -2.54 -11.27
CA PHE A 208 23.45 -1.44 -11.29
C PHE A 208 23.62 -0.85 -12.70
N GLU A 209 23.71 -1.68 -13.74
CA GLU A 209 23.81 -1.24 -15.13
C GLU A 209 22.58 -0.44 -15.59
N THR A 210 21.40 -0.84 -15.11
CA THR A 210 20.13 -0.15 -15.35
C THR A 210 20.09 1.26 -14.74
N VAL A 211 20.74 1.46 -13.58
CA VAL A 211 20.80 2.76 -12.89
C VAL A 211 21.86 3.68 -13.51
N VAL A 212 22.99 3.14 -13.98
CA VAL A 212 24.16 3.92 -14.44
C VAL A 212 24.18 4.09 -15.98
N SER A 213 23.01 4.21 -16.60
CA SER A 213 22.86 4.56 -18.02
C SER A 213 23.59 3.63 -19.01
N GLY A 214 23.70 2.33 -18.71
CA GLY A 214 24.14 1.32 -19.67
C GLY A 214 25.65 1.15 -19.86
N GLU A 215 26.49 1.71 -18.98
CA GLU A 215 27.91 1.33 -18.90
C GLU A 215 28.05 0.05 -18.03
N SER A 216 28.83 -0.94 -18.50
CA SER A 216 29.01 -2.20 -17.76
C SER A 216 29.75 -1.95 -16.44
N PHE A 217 29.40 -2.73 -15.41
CA PHE A 217 29.99 -2.63 -14.08
C PHE A 217 31.54 -2.67 -14.09
N GLU A 218 32.12 -3.51 -14.95
CA GLU A 218 33.58 -3.64 -15.10
C GLU A 218 34.23 -2.38 -15.68
N THR A 219 33.55 -1.70 -16.63
CA THR A 219 34.07 -0.49 -17.27
C THR A 219 34.14 0.67 -16.26
N ILE A 220 33.11 0.85 -15.44
CA ILE A 220 33.04 1.93 -14.44
C ILE A 220 34.10 1.77 -13.34
N ILE A 221 34.34 0.54 -12.88
CA ILE A 221 35.39 0.24 -11.89
C ILE A 221 36.77 0.48 -12.49
N SER A 222 36.98 0.10 -13.75
CA SER A 222 38.26 0.30 -14.43
C SER A 222 38.60 1.78 -14.61
N GLU A 223 37.60 2.63 -14.86
CA GLU A 223 37.80 4.07 -15.08
C GLU A 223 37.79 4.89 -13.77
N LYS A 224 37.52 4.29 -12.60
CA LYS A 224 37.43 4.96 -11.28
C LYS A 224 36.57 6.24 -11.26
N LYS A 225 35.65 6.41 -12.22
CA LYS A 225 34.83 7.62 -12.38
C LYS A 225 34.08 8.01 -11.11
N LEU A 226 33.59 7.04 -10.35
CA LEU A 226 32.84 7.28 -9.11
C LEU A 226 33.71 7.94 -8.02
N VAL A 227 34.96 7.49 -7.85
CA VAL A 227 35.88 8.00 -6.81
C VAL A 227 36.48 9.35 -7.21
N GLN A 228 36.61 9.63 -8.51
CA GLN A 228 37.13 10.91 -9.01
C GLN A 228 36.13 12.07 -8.89
N SER A 229 34.82 11.79 -8.82
CA SER A 229 33.80 12.84 -8.75
C SER A 229 33.75 13.56 -7.39
N ASP A 230 34.05 12.86 -6.29
CA ASP A 230 33.94 13.39 -4.92
C ASP A 230 35.28 13.75 -4.26
N CYS A 231 36.41 13.39 -4.88
CA CYS A 231 37.73 13.82 -4.44
C CYS A 231 38.32 14.80 -5.45
N ARG A 232 38.64 16.04 -5.01
CA ARG A 232 39.41 16.99 -5.82
C ARG A 232 40.67 16.26 -6.30
N ALA A 233 40.86 16.16 -7.62
CA ALA A 233 41.99 15.47 -8.24
C ALA A 233 43.30 16.15 -7.83
N LEU A 234 43.82 15.78 -6.67
CA LEU A 234 45.14 16.15 -6.18
C LEU A 234 46.09 15.12 -6.79
N LEU A 235 47.13 15.58 -7.48
CA LEU A 235 48.33 14.76 -7.65
C LEU A 235 48.71 14.32 -6.24
N ARG A 236 48.54 13.02 -5.97
CA ARG A 236 48.78 12.40 -4.67
C ARG A 236 50.09 12.98 -4.15
N THR A 237 50.04 13.69 -3.02
CA THR A 237 51.20 14.16 -2.27
C THR A 237 51.92 12.94 -1.71
N VAL A 238 52.39 12.07 -2.59
CA VAL A 238 53.38 11.08 -2.29
C VAL A 238 54.67 11.82 -2.52
N TYR A 239 55.38 12.12 -1.44
CA TYR A 239 56.84 12.02 -1.48
C TYR A 239 57.16 10.58 -1.89
N GLY A 240 56.97 10.26 -3.17
CA GLY A 240 57.36 8.97 -3.71
C GLY A 240 58.87 8.96 -3.72
N ASP A 241 59.48 7.86 -3.30
CA ASP A 241 60.94 7.71 -3.23
C ASP A 241 61.63 7.90 -4.60
N GLU A 242 60.89 7.99 -5.70
CA GLU A 242 61.41 8.13 -7.06
C GLU A 242 61.01 9.46 -7.72
N ALA A 243 62.01 10.28 -8.05
CA ALA A 243 61.85 11.51 -8.82
C ALA A 243 61.43 11.23 -10.27
N GLN A 244 60.61 12.12 -10.88
CA GLN A 244 60.41 12.09 -12.33
C GLN A 244 61.68 12.64 -13.01
N VAL A 245 62.43 11.77 -13.69
CA VAL A 245 63.66 12.18 -14.40
C VAL A 245 63.29 12.82 -15.73
N HIS A 246 63.84 14.01 -15.99
CA HIS A 246 63.77 14.71 -17.27
C HIS A 246 65.18 14.89 -17.83
N THR A 247 65.34 14.54 -19.11
CA THR A 247 66.57 14.78 -19.88
C THR A 247 66.18 15.56 -21.13
N GLY A 248 66.69 16.78 -21.26
CA GLY A 248 66.33 17.66 -22.37
C GLY A 248 66.96 19.04 -22.21
N THR A 249 66.96 19.80 -23.30
CA THR A 249 67.50 21.18 -23.36
C THR A 249 66.49 22.25 -22.91
N ASP A 250 65.25 21.85 -22.69
CA ASP A 250 64.14 22.72 -22.25
C ASP A 250 63.02 21.90 -21.60
N LEU A 251 62.08 22.58 -20.93
CA LEU A 251 60.91 22.00 -20.27
C LEU A 251 59.60 22.08 -21.09
N SER A 252 59.62 22.70 -22.28
CA SER A 252 58.41 22.94 -23.10
C SER A 252 57.69 21.66 -23.58
N GLY A 253 58.36 20.50 -23.54
CA GLY A 253 57.77 19.19 -23.84
C GLY A 253 57.49 18.31 -22.61
N LEU A 254 57.76 18.79 -21.39
CA LEU A 254 57.62 17.99 -20.17
C LEU A 254 56.15 17.86 -19.76
N THR A 255 55.64 16.63 -19.77
CA THR A 255 54.34 16.32 -19.14
C THR A 255 54.58 15.91 -17.70
N ILE A 256 54.07 16.70 -16.75
CA ILE A 256 54.25 16.41 -15.33
C ILE A 256 53.32 15.28 -14.88
N SER A 257 53.92 14.24 -14.33
CA SER A 257 53.25 13.09 -13.71
C SER A 257 53.49 13.01 -12.20
N ARG A 258 54.50 13.71 -11.66
CA ARG A 258 54.88 13.72 -10.24
C ARG A 258 55.21 15.13 -9.75
N ASN A 259 55.04 15.39 -8.45
CA ASN A 259 55.30 16.70 -7.84
C ASN A 259 56.80 17.01 -7.67
N HIS A 260 57.67 16.01 -7.88
CA HIS A 260 59.11 16.12 -7.76
C HIS A 260 59.77 15.69 -9.07
N VAL A 261 60.55 16.60 -9.66
CA VAL A 261 61.18 16.42 -10.98
C VAL A 261 62.69 16.60 -10.84
N LEU A 262 63.46 15.67 -11.41
CA LEU A 262 64.91 15.72 -11.47
C LEU A 262 65.34 16.03 -12.91
N TRP A 263 66.10 17.12 -13.10
CA TRP A 263 66.55 17.56 -14.42
C TRP A 263 68.07 17.76 -14.41
N THR A 264 68.78 17.08 -15.29
CA THR A 264 70.23 17.28 -15.49
C THR A 264 70.45 18.10 -16.76
N LEU A 265 71.17 19.22 -16.65
CA LEU A 265 71.49 20.06 -17.79
C LEU A 265 72.67 19.46 -18.58
N THR A 266 72.54 19.44 -19.90
CA THR A 266 73.60 19.01 -20.83
C THR A 266 74.13 20.15 -21.71
N THR A 267 73.44 21.30 -21.69
CA THR A 267 73.78 22.56 -22.36
C THR A 267 73.16 23.72 -21.59
N ASP A 268 73.55 24.96 -21.90
CA ASP A 268 72.84 26.15 -21.41
C ASP A 268 71.36 26.05 -21.78
N SER A 269 70.49 26.29 -20.80
CA SER A 269 69.06 25.94 -20.89
C SER A 269 68.17 27.01 -20.27
N GLN A 270 66.88 26.99 -20.62
CA GLN A 270 65.88 27.89 -20.07
C GLN A 270 64.87 27.11 -19.23
N PHE A 271 64.55 27.58 -18.03
CA PHE A 271 63.42 27.11 -17.24
C PHE A 271 62.13 27.69 -17.82
N SER A 272 61.61 27.06 -18.89
CA SER A 272 60.41 27.50 -19.60
C SER A 272 59.11 27.19 -18.86
N ASP A 273 58.00 27.74 -19.38
CA ASP A 273 56.68 27.53 -18.80
C ASP A 273 56.24 26.07 -18.98
N VAL A 274 56.11 25.34 -17.87
CA VAL A 274 55.73 23.93 -17.88
C VAL A 274 54.23 23.79 -17.67
N PRO A 275 53.52 22.96 -18.45
CA PRO A 275 52.15 22.61 -18.15
C PRO A 275 51.99 22.03 -16.75
N LEU A 276 51.34 22.86 -15.93
CA LEU A 276 50.89 22.78 -14.55
C LEU A 276 49.94 21.73 -14.00
N PRO A 277 49.62 20.53 -14.54
CA PRO A 277 48.24 19.98 -14.61
C PRO A 277 47.27 20.26 -13.44
N TYR A 278 47.72 20.27 -12.18
CA TYR A 278 46.91 20.54 -10.98
C TYR A 278 47.45 21.71 -10.16
N ASP A 279 46.61 22.30 -9.29
CA ASP A 279 47.06 23.29 -8.30
C ASP A 279 47.87 22.58 -7.20
N GLY A 280 48.99 23.17 -6.77
CA GLY A 280 49.87 22.61 -5.75
C GLY A 280 51.33 23.04 -5.86
N THR A 281 52.17 22.45 -5.00
CA THR A 281 53.62 22.71 -4.94
C THR A 281 54.39 21.66 -5.72
N TYR A 282 55.23 22.13 -6.64
CA TYR A 282 56.13 21.34 -7.47
C TYR A 282 57.57 21.68 -7.10
N VAL A 283 58.42 20.66 -6.95
CA VAL A 283 59.83 20.82 -6.61
C VAL A 283 60.68 20.26 -7.75
N PHE A 284 61.50 21.13 -8.33
CA PHE A 284 62.45 20.78 -9.38
C PHE A 284 63.85 20.74 -8.77
N HIS A 285 64.54 19.62 -8.97
CA HIS A 285 65.94 19.42 -8.60
C HIS A 285 66.75 19.46 -9.88
N LEU A 286 67.51 20.53 -10.08
CA LEU A 286 68.28 20.75 -11.28
C LEU A 286 69.76 20.55 -10.99
N TYR A 287 70.47 19.86 -11.88
CA TYR A 287 71.91 19.67 -11.80
C TYR A 287 72.55 20.44 -12.96
N PRO A 288 73.16 21.62 -12.71
CA PRO A 288 73.58 22.53 -13.78
C PRO A 288 74.85 22.07 -14.50
N ASN A 289 75.75 21.33 -13.83
CA ASN A 289 76.97 20.78 -14.43
C ASN A 289 77.83 21.81 -15.21
N GLY A 290 77.89 23.06 -14.72
CA GLY A 290 78.61 24.16 -15.36
C GLY A 290 77.84 24.94 -16.43
N HIS A 291 76.59 24.59 -16.72
CA HIS A 291 75.73 25.26 -17.70
C HIS A 291 74.86 26.36 -17.09
N GLU A 292 74.63 27.43 -17.85
CA GLU A 292 73.77 28.54 -17.41
C GLU A 292 72.27 28.17 -17.50
N LEU A 293 71.50 28.63 -16.52
CA LEU A 293 70.04 28.47 -16.47
C LEU A 293 69.34 29.82 -16.42
N ALA A 294 68.56 30.14 -17.44
CA ALA A 294 67.71 31.33 -17.47
C ALA A 294 66.28 31.01 -17.02
N LEU A 295 65.67 31.82 -16.13
CA LEU A 295 64.27 31.65 -15.73
C LEU A 295 63.34 32.35 -16.73
N ALA A 296 62.26 31.69 -17.17
CA ALA A 296 61.26 32.34 -18.03
C ALA A 296 60.48 33.43 -17.30
N ALA A 297 60.22 34.54 -18.00
CA ALA A 297 59.44 35.68 -17.49
C ALA A 297 57.95 35.35 -17.23
N SER A 298 57.49 34.16 -17.63
CA SER A 298 56.14 33.66 -17.35
C SER A 298 55.92 33.34 -15.87
N TYR A 299 56.98 33.00 -15.14
CA TYR A 299 56.92 32.78 -13.70
C TYR A 299 57.03 34.09 -12.95
N LYS A 300 56.09 34.34 -12.03
CA LYS A 300 56.27 35.41 -11.06
C LYS A 300 57.26 34.94 -10.00
N THR A 301 58.30 35.73 -9.75
CA THR A 301 59.23 35.49 -8.64
C THR A 301 58.81 36.35 -7.45
N ASP A 302 58.99 35.83 -6.25
CA ASP A 302 59.02 36.70 -5.06
C ASP A 302 60.30 37.57 -5.10
N VAL A 303 60.31 38.71 -4.40
CA VAL A 303 61.32 39.78 -4.51
C VAL A 303 62.74 39.34 -4.07
N ARG A 304 62.90 38.10 -3.56
CA ARG A 304 64.13 37.62 -2.93
C ARG A 304 64.63 36.26 -3.43
N VAL A 305 64.43 35.95 -4.71
CA VAL A 305 64.94 34.71 -5.33
C VAL A 305 66.38 34.94 -5.84
N PRO A 306 67.39 34.16 -5.42
CA PRO A 306 68.77 34.27 -5.92
C PRO A 306 68.87 33.86 -7.39
N PHE A 307 69.94 34.29 -8.07
CA PHE A 307 70.22 33.86 -9.44
C PHE A 307 70.70 32.39 -9.46
N PRO A 308 70.28 31.58 -10.45
CA PRO A 308 70.80 30.23 -10.65
C PRO A 308 72.34 30.24 -10.80
N ASP A 309 73.05 29.49 -9.97
CA ASP A 309 74.51 29.41 -10.02
C ASP A 309 74.94 28.19 -10.84
N PRO A 310 75.66 28.35 -11.98
CA PRO A 310 76.11 27.24 -12.81
C PRO A 310 77.13 26.33 -12.10
N GLN A 311 77.78 26.79 -11.01
CA GLN A 311 78.72 26.01 -10.21
C GLN A 311 78.08 25.29 -9.01
N ALA A 312 76.77 25.46 -8.79
CA ALA A 312 76.06 24.74 -7.74
C ALA A 312 75.95 23.24 -8.08
N GLY A 313 76.11 22.37 -7.08
CA GLY A 313 75.89 20.93 -7.24
C GLY A 313 74.43 20.56 -7.47
N GLU A 314 73.49 21.34 -6.91
CA GLU A 314 72.05 21.23 -7.15
C GLU A 314 71.39 22.61 -7.07
N ILE A 315 70.49 22.93 -8.00
CA ILE A 315 69.60 24.09 -7.93
C ILE A 315 68.19 23.57 -7.66
N ARG A 316 67.61 23.93 -6.51
CA ARG A 316 66.25 23.55 -6.14
C ARG A 316 65.29 24.70 -6.40
N ILE A 317 64.34 24.48 -7.31
CA ILE A 317 63.29 25.45 -7.66
C ILE A 317 61.95 24.93 -7.16
N VAL A 318 61.29 25.69 -6.30
CA VAL A 318 59.94 25.39 -5.82
C VAL A 318 58.95 26.29 -6.55
N VAL A 319 58.05 25.67 -7.30
CA VAL A 319 57.00 26.34 -8.06
C VAL A 319 55.65 26.02 -7.44
N GLU A 320 54.88 27.04 -7.11
CA GLU A 320 53.49 26.89 -6.68
C GLU A 320 52.56 27.29 -7.82
N ARG A 321 51.60 26.42 -8.14
CA ARG A 321 50.46 26.75 -8.99
C ARG A 321 49.23 26.92 -8.13
N PHE A 322 48.60 28.09 -8.21
CA PHE A 322 47.31 28.35 -7.59
C PHE A 322 46.45 29.20 -8.52
N ASN A 323 45.22 28.75 -8.81
CA ASN A 323 44.24 29.50 -9.60
C ASN A 323 44.82 29.97 -10.95
N SER A 324 45.47 29.05 -11.67
CA SER A 324 46.15 29.27 -12.96
C SER A 324 47.33 30.25 -12.94
N ARG A 325 47.78 30.71 -11.77
CA ARG A 325 49.02 31.49 -11.61
C ARG A 325 50.14 30.56 -11.16
N LYS A 326 51.33 30.71 -11.77
CA LYS A 326 52.55 29.99 -11.40
C LYS A 326 53.54 30.97 -10.78
N THR A 327 53.98 30.65 -9.57
CA THR A 327 54.90 31.50 -8.80
C THR A 327 56.10 30.67 -8.37
N ILE A 328 57.31 31.15 -8.61
CA ILE A 328 58.52 30.58 -8.01
C ILE A 328 58.59 31.11 -6.59
N VAL A 329 58.32 30.22 -5.63
CA VAL A 329 58.28 30.54 -4.19
C VAL A 329 59.69 30.54 -3.60
N SER A 330 60.56 29.65 -4.09
CA SER A 330 61.93 29.52 -3.59
C SER A 330 62.86 29.00 -4.67
N LEU A 331 64.07 29.55 -4.72
CA LEU A 331 65.22 29.00 -5.45
C LEU A 331 66.39 28.90 -4.48
N GLN A 332 67.00 27.73 -4.39
CA GLN A 332 68.16 27.49 -3.54
C GLN A 332 69.28 26.86 -4.37
N ASN A 333 70.45 27.49 -4.39
CA ASN A 333 71.68 26.90 -4.91
C ASN A 333 72.32 26.08 -3.78
N MET A 334 72.31 24.76 -3.92
CA MET A 334 72.79 23.79 -2.93
C MET A 334 74.18 23.29 -3.36
N GLY A 335 75.15 23.39 -2.45
CA GLY A 335 76.44 22.69 -2.50
C GLY A 335 77.23 22.79 -3.80
N GLY A 336 78.00 23.87 -3.98
CA GLY A 336 79.22 23.91 -4.78
C GLY A 336 80.31 24.50 -3.89
N GLU A 337 81.49 23.87 -3.83
CA GLU A 337 82.61 24.38 -3.02
C GLU A 337 82.90 25.84 -3.38
N SER A 338 82.84 26.72 -2.38
CA SER A 338 83.66 27.92 -2.40
C SER A 338 85.10 27.49 -2.68
N CYS A 339 85.72 28.01 -3.75
CA CYS A 339 87.16 27.94 -3.94
C CYS A 339 87.93 28.28 -2.65
#